data_AF-A0A8C0BMM6-F1
#
_entry.id   AF-A0A8C0BMM6-F1
#
_cell.length_a   1.000
_cell.length_b   1.000
_cell.length_c   1.000
_cell.angle_alpha   90.00
_cell.angle_beta   90.00
_cell.angle_gamma   90.00
#
_symmetry.space_group_name_H-M   'P 1'
#
loop_
_entity.id
_entity.type
_entity.pdbx_description
1 polymer ?
#
loop_
_entity_poly.entity_id
_entity_poly.type
_entity_poly.pdbx_seq_one_letter_code
_entity_poly.pdbx_strand_id
1 'polypeptide(L)'
;HETGGYRHLLFPETQRSKLQHRRARINQQINKEMRMRAGAENLFRATSNHKVKETVALELSYVNSNLQLLKEELEELNSSMDVYQNDSESISVPMIPLGLKETKELDLLVPLKDLISEHYGEEGILFEKEIKEFMELRQAMRTPSRNEAGLELLMEYYNQLYFLDSRFFPPTKSLGVFFHWYDSLTGVPSHQRALAFEKGSVLFNIGALHTQIGARQDRASLPGLNQAIDAFQKAAGAFNYLKENFSNAPSLDMSAASLNMLVRLMVAQVQECVFEKMTLLRAHTPQERTAYVYSLVHQTMTQAHVKDYVPFSWTTMVHVKSEHFKALSHYFAAIALCDCPGKCYSSEAAACSAKCWLHVVAWCLGENPCGQLPWASQGGEVLAAGYAWLCWSWAYVAPGSQLEPGRGMQPMISICAVTDAQAKQFRVRQRIWGRAADARCDLWC
;
A
#
# COMPACT_ATOMS: atom_id res chain seq x y z
N HIS A 1 -9.16 18.00 48.36
CA HIS A 1 -9.84 18.40 47.13
C HIS A 1 -8.89 19.26 46.30
N GLU A 2 -8.02 18.63 45.51
CA GLU A 2 -7.33 19.31 44.40
C GLU A 2 -7.19 18.30 43.26
N THR A 3 -8.12 18.38 42.32
CA THR A 3 -8.11 17.60 41.08
C THR A 3 -7.21 18.33 40.08
N GLY A 4 -5.99 17.82 39.91
CA GLY A 4 -5.10 18.21 38.82
C GLY A 4 -5.67 17.74 37.47
N GLY A 5 -6.27 18.66 36.73
CA GLY A 5 -6.72 18.42 35.36
C GLY A 5 -5.53 18.25 34.44
N TYR A 6 -5.35 17.04 33.90
CA TYR A 6 -4.49 16.80 32.75
C TYR A 6 -5.06 17.57 31.55
N ARG A 7 -4.47 18.73 31.25
CA ARG A 7 -4.63 19.36 29.93
C ARG A 7 -3.99 18.41 28.91
N HIS A 8 -4.82 17.74 28.12
CA HIS A 8 -4.40 17.15 26.85
C HIS A 8 -3.71 18.26 26.04
N LEU A 9 -2.38 18.18 25.93
CA LEU A 9 -1.64 18.94 24.93
C LEU A 9 -2.09 18.41 23.57
N LEU A 10 -3.05 19.11 22.94
CA LEU A 10 -3.45 18.88 21.56
C LEU A 10 -2.27 19.28 20.67
N PHE A 11 -1.41 18.31 20.35
CA PHE A 11 -0.48 18.46 19.26
C PHE A 11 -1.29 18.69 17.97
N PRO A 12 -0.87 19.62 17.08
CA PRO A 12 -1.57 19.85 15.84
C PRO A 12 -1.59 18.56 15.00
N GLU A 13 -2.79 18.10 14.66
CA GLU A 13 -2.97 16.92 13.82
C GLU A 13 -2.35 17.17 12.44
N THR A 14 -1.40 16.30 12.06
CA THR A 14 -0.83 16.27 10.71
C THR A 14 -1.92 15.98 9.66
N GLN A 15 -1.75 16.41 8.41
CA GLN A 15 -2.67 16.05 7.32
C GLN A 15 -2.84 14.52 7.18
N ARG A 16 -1.77 13.75 7.45
CA ARG A 16 -1.77 12.28 7.44
C ARG A 16 -2.65 11.67 8.54
N SER A 17 -2.62 12.23 9.75
CA SER A 17 -3.49 11.76 10.84
C SER A 17 -4.95 12.10 10.54
N LYS A 18 -5.23 13.26 9.94
CA LYS A 18 -6.59 13.61 9.49
C LYS A 18 -7.12 12.65 8.43
N LEU A 19 -6.31 12.33 7.41
CA LEU A 19 -6.67 11.32 6.40
C LEU A 19 -6.96 9.96 7.04
N GLN A 20 -6.12 9.50 7.97
CA GLN A 20 -6.34 8.24 8.68
C GLN A 20 -7.63 8.26 9.50
N HIS A 21 -7.92 9.33 10.24
CA HIS A 21 -9.14 9.45 11.03
C HIS A 21 -10.39 9.48 10.15
N ARG A 22 -10.35 10.19 9.02
CA ARG A 22 -11.46 10.20 8.05
C ARG A 22 -11.68 8.81 7.48
N ARG A 23 -10.61 8.12 7.09
CA ARG A 23 -10.66 6.74 6.60
C ARG A 23 -11.24 5.77 7.62
N ALA A 24 -10.83 5.85 8.88
CA ALA A 24 -11.36 5.03 9.96
C ALA A 24 -12.87 5.25 10.16
N ARG A 25 -13.32 6.49 10.06
CA ARG A 25 -14.75 6.82 10.13
C ARG A 25 -15.53 6.22 8.96
N ILE A 26 -15.02 6.33 7.74
CA ILE A 26 -15.65 5.74 6.55
C ILE A 26 -15.72 4.21 6.66
N ASN A 27 -14.63 3.56 7.08
CA ASN A 27 -14.60 2.11 7.30
C ASN A 27 -15.66 1.64 8.32
N GLN A 28 -15.85 2.40 9.40
CA GLN A 28 -16.91 2.12 10.38
C GLN A 28 -18.32 2.28 9.77
N GLN A 29 -18.53 3.30 8.95
CA GLN A 29 -19.80 3.53 8.25
C GLN A 29 -20.06 2.41 7.23
N ILE A 30 -19.08 2.04 6.40
CA ILE A 30 -19.19 0.90 5.47
C ILE A 30 -19.59 -0.37 6.21
N ASN A 31 -18.94 -0.67 7.34
CA ASN A 31 -19.28 -1.83 8.17
C ASN A 31 -20.71 -1.76 8.72
N LYS A 32 -21.18 -0.57 9.12
CA LYS A 32 -22.56 -0.38 9.57
C LYS A 32 -23.54 -0.64 8.43
N GLU A 33 -23.35 -0.01 7.28
CA GLU A 33 -24.22 -0.15 6.12
C GLU A 33 -24.23 -1.60 5.59
N MET A 34 -23.09 -2.29 5.54
CA MET A 34 -23.06 -3.71 5.12
C MET A 34 -23.84 -4.62 6.08
N ARG A 35 -23.79 -4.36 7.40
CA ARG A 35 -24.59 -5.11 8.37
C ARG A 35 -26.09 -4.84 8.21
N MET A 36 -26.47 -3.58 7.96
CA MET A 36 -27.86 -3.22 7.68
C MET A 36 -28.36 -3.88 6.39
N ARG A 37 -27.54 -3.88 5.33
CA ARG A 37 -27.83 -4.59 4.09
C ARG A 37 -28.07 -6.07 4.32
N ALA A 38 -27.16 -6.76 5.02
CA ALA A 38 -27.29 -8.18 5.31
C ALA A 38 -28.57 -8.49 6.12
N GLY A 39 -28.88 -7.65 7.12
CA GLY A 39 -30.12 -7.76 7.90
C GLY A 39 -31.36 -7.59 7.03
N ALA A 40 -31.37 -6.58 6.16
CA ALA A 40 -32.47 -6.33 5.23
C ALA A 40 -32.61 -7.45 4.19
N GLU A 41 -31.52 -7.98 3.62
CA GLU A 41 -31.55 -9.12 2.70
C GLU A 41 -32.13 -10.38 3.37
N ASN A 42 -31.74 -10.65 4.63
CA ASN A 42 -32.28 -11.77 5.40
C ASN A 42 -33.77 -11.60 5.67
N LEU A 43 -34.21 -10.40 6.08
CA LEU A 43 -35.62 -10.10 6.31
C LEU A 43 -36.45 -10.20 5.02
N PHE A 44 -35.90 -9.70 3.90
CA PHE A 44 -36.52 -9.80 2.58
C PHE A 44 -36.76 -11.25 2.15
N ARG A 45 -35.79 -12.13 2.44
CA ARG A 45 -35.90 -13.57 2.17
C ARG A 45 -36.86 -14.29 3.11
N ALA A 46 -36.91 -13.88 4.38
CA ALA A 46 -37.70 -14.54 5.41
C ALA A 46 -39.18 -14.13 5.41
N THR A 47 -39.51 -12.92 4.96
CA THR A 47 -40.89 -12.39 5.01
C THR A 47 -41.74 -12.87 3.82
N SER A 48 -42.97 -13.30 4.10
CA SER A 48 -44.00 -13.61 3.12
C SER A 48 -45.00 -12.45 2.91
N ASN A 49 -44.94 -11.42 3.74
CA ASN A 49 -45.83 -10.26 3.68
C ASN A 49 -45.38 -9.28 2.57
N HIS A 50 -46.23 -9.07 1.58
CA HIS A 50 -45.93 -8.22 0.42
C HIS A 50 -45.55 -6.78 0.78
N LYS A 51 -46.29 -6.15 1.71
CA LYS A 51 -46.03 -4.76 2.11
C LYS A 51 -44.67 -4.64 2.80
N VAL A 52 -44.36 -5.58 3.70
CA VAL A 52 -43.05 -5.63 4.37
C VAL A 52 -41.94 -5.85 3.34
N LYS A 53 -42.18 -6.70 2.34
CA LYS A 53 -41.22 -6.98 1.28
C LYS A 53 -40.91 -5.74 0.42
N GLU A 54 -41.93 -4.96 0.07
CA GLU A 54 -41.76 -3.67 -0.64
C GLU A 54 -40.97 -2.66 0.18
N THR A 55 -41.30 -2.50 1.48
CA THR A 55 -40.56 -1.61 2.38
C THR A 55 -39.09 -2.03 2.49
N VAL A 56 -38.82 -3.32 2.68
CA VAL A 56 -37.44 -3.83 2.76
C VAL A 56 -36.69 -3.68 1.43
N ALA A 57 -37.36 -3.79 0.28
CA ALA A 57 -36.74 -3.52 -1.02
C ALA A 57 -36.29 -2.05 -1.15
N LEU A 58 -37.13 -1.12 -0.70
CA LEU A 58 -36.79 0.31 -0.69
C LEU A 58 -35.58 0.59 0.23
N GLU A 59 -35.59 0.03 1.44
CA GLU A 59 -34.47 0.15 2.39
C GLU A 59 -33.18 -0.46 1.82
N LEU A 60 -33.26 -1.61 1.15
CA LEU A 60 -32.10 -2.21 0.46
C LEU A 60 -31.55 -1.27 -0.62
N SER A 61 -32.40 -0.61 -1.39
CA SER A 61 -31.97 0.40 -2.37
C SER A 61 -31.25 1.57 -1.69
N TYR A 62 -31.78 2.07 -0.58
CA TYR A 62 -31.18 3.17 0.18
C TYR A 62 -29.80 2.79 0.76
N VAL A 63 -29.71 1.62 1.41
CA VAL A 63 -28.44 1.11 1.97
C VAL A 63 -27.41 0.86 0.86
N ASN A 64 -27.82 0.33 -0.29
CA ASN A 64 -26.90 0.15 -1.43
C ASN A 64 -26.39 1.49 -1.97
N SER A 65 -27.25 2.51 -2.05
CA SER A 65 -26.84 3.86 -2.45
C SER A 65 -25.84 4.47 -1.45
N ASN A 66 -26.08 4.33 -0.15
CA ASN A 66 -25.15 4.83 0.87
C ASN A 66 -23.81 4.09 0.83
N LEU A 67 -23.82 2.76 0.66
CA LEU A 67 -22.60 1.97 0.49
C LEU A 67 -21.78 2.44 -0.71
N GLN A 68 -22.44 2.76 -1.82
CA GLN A 68 -21.79 3.25 -3.01
C GLN A 68 -21.10 4.61 -2.74
N LEU A 69 -21.80 5.57 -2.14
CA LEU A 69 -21.24 6.88 -1.78
C LEU A 69 -20.04 6.77 -0.83
N LEU A 70 -20.12 5.90 0.18
CA LEU A 70 -19.01 5.68 1.12
C LEU A 70 -17.79 5.05 0.45
N LYS A 71 -18.00 4.17 -0.53
CA LYS A 71 -16.91 3.57 -1.31
C LYS A 71 -16.25 4.61 -2.22
N GLU A 72 -17.04 5.47 -2.86
CA GLU A 72 -16.53 6.58 -3.67
C GLU A 72 -15.73 7.57 -2.82
N GLU A 73 -16.21 7.92 -1.62
CA GLU A 73 -15.47 8.79 -0.69
C GLU A 73 -14.13 8.13 -0.26
N LEU A 74 -14.13 6.81 -0.03
CA LEU A 74 -12.89 6.09 0.29
C LEU A 74 -11.92 6.06 -0.90
N GLU A 75 -12.42 5.88 -2.13
CA GLU A 75 -11.62 5.91 -3.35
C GLU A 75 -10.99 7.29 -3.59
N GLU A 76 -11.72 8.37 -3.30
CA GLU A 76 -11.22 9.75 -3.33
C GLU A 76 -10.03 9.91 -2.36
N LEU A 77 -10.15 9.39 -1.14
CA LEU A 77 -9.04 9.42 -0.17
C LEU A 77 -7.83 8.60 -0.65
N ASN A 78 -8.06 7.43 -1.25
CA ASN A 78 -6.98 6.60 -1.81
C ASN A 78 -6.31 7.25 -3.04
N SER A 79 -6.99 8.22 -3.67
CA SER A 79 -6.47 9.00 -4.79
C SER A 79 -5.67 10.23 -4.35
N SER A 80 -5.80 10.65 -3.08
CA SER A 80 -5.04 11.77 -2.50
C SER A 80 -3.60 11.35 -2.16
N MET A 81 -2.74 11.32 -3.18
CA MET A 81 -1.34 10.88 -3.04
C MET A 81 -0.41 11.97 -2.49
N ASP A 82 -0.76 13.24 -2.67
CA ASP A 82 0.11 14.41 -2.36
C ASP A 82 0.54 14.47 -0.90
N VAL A 83 -0.33 14.02 0.00
CA VAL A 83 -0.05 14.02 1.44
C VAL A 83 1.14 13.12 1.82
N TYR A 84 1.52 12.20 0.94
CA TYR A 84 2.67 11.30 1.11
C TYR A 84 3.90 11.70 0.30
N GLN A 85 3.78 12.63 -0.64
CA GLN A 85 4.89 13.04 -1.50
C GLN A 85 5.85 13.98 -0.75
N ASN A 86 7.03 14.20 -1.34
CA ASN A 86 7.96 15.21 -0.90
C ASN A 86 7.49 16.62 -1.32
N ASP A 87 7.73 17.64 -0.49
CA ASP A 87 7.36 19.04 -0.76
C ASP A 87 8.34 19.76 -1.72
N SER A 88 9.29 19.03 -2.33
CA SER A 88 10.29 19.58 -3.26
C SER A 88 9.66 20.24 -4.48
N GLU A 89 10.15 21.42 -4.87
CA GLU A 89 9.73 22.15 -6.08
C GLU A 89 10.08 21.43 -7.40
N SER A 90 10.89 20.37 -7.36
CA SER A 90 11.18 19.55 -8.54
C SER A 90 9.95 18.75 -8.96
N ILE A 91 9.48 18.96 -10.20
CA ILE A 91 8.31 18.26 -10.73
C ILE A 91 8.66 16.79 -11.00
N SER A 92 8.39 15.93 -10.01
CA SER A 92 8.53 14.47 -10.12
C SER A 92 7.14 13.83 -10.16
N VAL A 93 6.93 12.83 -11.03
CA VAL A 93 5.62 12.15 -11.14
C VAL A 93 5.32 11.43 -9.84
N PRO A 94 4.16 11.62 -9.20
CA PRO A 94 3.90 11.07 -7.87
C PRO A 94 4.08 9.55 -7.83
N MET A 95 4.57 9.06 -6.69
CA MET A 95 4.54 7.64 -6.37
C MET A 95 3.18 7.28 -5.77
N ILE A 96 2.76 6.03 -5.98
CA ILE A 96 1.54 5.45 -5.42
C ILE A 96 1.88 4.81 -4.05
N PRO A 97 1.52 5.46 -2.93
CA PRO A 97 1.61 4.85 -1.61
C PRO A 97 0.39 3.98 -1.32
N LEU A 98 0.55 2.98 -0.47
CA LEU A 98 -0.55 2.21 0.08
C LEU A 98 -1.01 2.76 1.42
N GLY A 99 -2.32 2.82 1.60
CA GLY A 99 -2.92 3.03 2.92
C GLY A 99 -2.74 1.82 3.84
N LEU A 100 -2.57 2.07 5.13
CA LEU A 100 -2.50 1.00 6.14
C LEU A 100 -3.86 0.32 6.31
N LYS A 101 -3.88 -1.00 6.51
CA LYS A 101 -5.04 -1.72 7.04
C LYS A 101 -5.34 -1.26 8.46
N GLU A 102 -6.61 -1.26 8.80
CA GLU A 102 -7.09 -0.89 10.13
C GLU A 102 -7.65 -2.10 10.87
N THR A 103 -7.58 -2.08 12.20
CA THR A 103 -8.13 -3.13 13.06
C THR A 103 -8.95 -2.54 14.20
N LYS A 104 -9.88 -3.36 14.71
CA LYS A 104 -10.68 -3.04 15.89
C LYS A 104 -9.90 -3.30 17.18
N GLU A 105 -10.39 -2.72 18.26
CA GLU A 105 -9.97 -3.09 19.61
C GLU A 105 -10.26 -4.56 19.86
N LEU A 106 -9.35 -5.21 20.57
CA LEU A 106 -9.40 -6.63 20.85
C LEU A 106 -8.94 -6.83 22.28
N ASP A 107 -9.83 -7.40 23.10
CA ASP A 107 -9.48 -7.81 24.45
C ASP A 107 -8.98 -9.25 24.42
N LEU A 108 -7.72 -9.44 24.82
CA LEU A 108 -7.07 -10.74 24.93
C LEU A 108 -6.82 -11.12 26.40
N LEU A 109 -7.18 -10.27 27.35
CA LEU A 109 -6.88 -10.46 28.76
C LEU A 109 -7.56 -11.72 29.30
N VAL A 110 -8.88 -11.79 29.19
CA VAL A 110 -9.66 -12.94 29.67
C VAL A 110 -9.30 -14.22 28.89
N PRO A 111 -9.34 -14.24 27.54
CA PRO A 111 -9.04 -15.45 26.77
C PRO A 111 -7.65 -16.04 27.06
N LEU A 112 -6.61 -15.20 27.21
CA LEU A 112 -5.27 -15.69 27.52
C LEU A 112 -5.15 -16.19 28.96
N LYS A 113 -5.76 -15.51 29.95
CA LYS A 113 -5.79 -15.98 31.34
C LYS A 113 -6.49 -17.33 31.48
N ASP A 114 -7.62 -17.48 30.80
CA ASP A 114 -8.39 -18.73 30.80
C ASP A 114 -7.59 -19.86 30.14
N LEU A 115 -6.92 -19.58 29.00
CA LEU A 115 -6.08 -20.57 28.34
C LEU A 115 -4.87 -20.97 29.21
N ILE A 116 -4.24 -20.01 29.90
CA ILE A 116 -3.13 -20.29 30.82
C ILE A 116 -3.58 -21.24 31.93
N SER A 117 -4.73 -20.94 32.55
CA SER A 117 -5.28 -21.71 33.65
C SER A 117 -5.69 -23.12 33.21
N GLU A 118 -6.35 -23.24 32.06
CA GLU A 118 -6.88 -24.52 31.58
C GLU A 118 -5.80 -25.40 30.92
N HIS A 119 -4.88 -24.83 30.16
CA HIS A 119 -3.89 -25.60 29.39
C HIS A 119 -2.60 -25.87 30.17
N TYR A 120 -2.10 -24.88 30.92
CA TYR A 120 -0.85 -25.00 31.66
C TYR A 120 -1.05 -25.27 33.16
N GLY A 121 -2.28 -25.13 33.68
CA GLY A 121 -2.57 -25.34 35.10
C GLY A 121 -1.99 -24.25 36.02
N GLU A 122 -1.64 -23.09 35.45
CA GLU A 122 -1.07 -21.95 36.18
C GLU A 122 -2.12 -20.87 36.43
N GLU A 123 -1.98 -20.10 37.52
CA GLU A 123 -2.91 -19.01 37.80
C GLU A 123 -2.73 -17.86 36.80
N GLY A 124 -3.69 -17.67 35.89
CA GLY A 124 -3.62 -16.64 34.86
C GLY A 124 -3.44 -15.20 35.40
N ILE A 125 -3.82 -14.93 36.65
CA ILE A 125 -3.61 -13.62 37.30
C ILE A 125 -2.13 -13.22 37.38
N LEU A 126 -1.21 -14.18 37.46
CA LEU A 126 0.23 -13.95 37.54
C LEU A 126 0.80 -13.32 36.28
N PHE A 127 0.12 -13.49 35.14
CA PHE A 127 0.52 -13.00 33.82
C PHE A 127 -0.26 -11.78 33.36
N GLU A 128 -1.15 -11.24 34.20
CA GLU A 128 -2.01 -10.11 33.83
C GLU A 128 -1.22 -8.87 33.41
N LYS A 129 -0.07 -8.62 34.03
CA LYS A 129 0.80 -7.50 33.67
C LYS A 129 1.34 -7.66 32.25
N GLU A 130 1.94 -8.81 31.96
CA GLU A 130 2.55 -9.13 30.66
C GLU A 130 1.49 -9.13 29.54
N ILE A 131 0.28 -9.63 29.81
CA ILE A 131 -0.84 -9.58 28.85
C ILE A 131 -1.27 -8.14 28.58
N LYS A 132 -1.36 -7.28 29.61
CA LYS A 132 -1.66 -5.85 29.44
C LYS A 132 -0.59 -5.13 28.62
N GLU A 133 0.69 -5.37 28.87
CA GLU A 133 1.79 -4.81 28.08
C GLU A 133 1.68 -5.22 26.60
N PHE A 134 1.33 -6.49 26.31
CA PHE A 134 1.09 -6.95 24.94
C PHE A 134 -0.12 -6.28 24.29
N MET A 135 -1.22 -6.08 25.04
CA MET A 135 -2.40 -5.38 24.55
C MET A 135 -2.14 -3.89 24.30
N GLU A 136 -1.33 -3.24 25.13
CA GLU A 136 -0.88 -1.86 24.91
C GLU A 136 -0.04 -1.74 23.64
N LEU A 137 0.87 -2.69 23.40
CA LEU A 137 1.63 -2.76 22.16
C LEU A 137 0.71 -2.92 20.93
N ARG A 138 -0.30 -3.80 21.03
CA ARG A 138 -1.32 -3.94 19.99
C ARG A 138 -2.11 -2.66 19.78
N GLN A 139 -2.42 -1.92 20.85
CA GLN A 139 -3.15 -0.67 20.73
C GLN A 139 -2.28 0.41 20.04
N ALA A 140 -1.01 0.50 20.40
CA ALA A 140 -0.06 1.44 19.81
C ALA A 140 0.12 1.20 18.30
N MET A 141 0.26 -0.06 17.87
CA MET A 141 0.51 -0.39 16.45
C MET A 141 -0.67 -0.07 15.52
N ARG A 142 -1.87 0.21 16.05
CA ARG A 142 -3.04 0.63 15.25
C ARG A 142 -2.84 2.01 14.60
N THR A 143 -1.98 2.84 15.18
CA THR A 143 -1.69 4.20 14.68
C THR A 143 -0.19 4.46 14.65
N PRO A 144 0.59 3.71 13.84
CA PRO A 144 2.03 3.83 13.82
C PRO A 144 2.43 5.19 13.21
N SER A 145 3.57 5.73 13.60
CA SER A 145 4.15 6.92 12.97
C SER A 145 4.60 6.61 11.54
N ARG A 146 4.61 7.62 10.66
CA ARG A 146 4.87 7.44 9.21
C ARG A 146 6.38 7.57 8.91
N ASN A 147 7.18 6.80 9.64
CA ASN A 147 8.64 6.83 9.67
C ASN A 147 9.21 5.51 10.24
N GLU A 148 10.53 5.45 10.42
CA GLU A 148 11.24 4.26 10.92
C GLU A 148 10.73 3.79 12.29
N ALA A 149 10.44 4.72 13.22
CA ALA A 149 9.89 4.35 14.53
C ALA A 149 8.53 3.62 14.43
N GLY A 150 7.74 3.91 13.39
CA GLY A 150 6.51 3.18 13.12
C GLY A 150 6.76 1.77 12.58
N LEU A 151 7.82 1.59 11.78
CA LEU A 151 8.25 0.27 11.33
C LEU A 151 8.76 -0.57 12.50
N GLU A 152 9.57 0.01 13.38
CA GLU A 152 10.04 -0.64 14.61
C GLU A 152 8.88 -1.11 15.48
N LEU A 153 7.85 -0.25 15.68
CA LEU A 153 6.65 -0.59 16.44
C LEU A 153 5.87 -1.77 15.83
N LEU A 154 5.65 -1.75 14.50
CA LEU A 154 4.97 -2.83 13.80
C LEU A 154 5.77 -4.14 13.86
N MET A 155 7.09 -4.06 13.69
CA MET A 155 7.99 -5.21 13.80
C MET A 155 8.05 -5.78 15.22
N GLU A 156 8.05 -4.94 16.24
CA GLU A 156 7.99 -5.37 17.65
C GLU A 156 6.73 -6.18 17.89
N TYR A 157 5.56 -5.69 17.46
CA TYR A 157 4.31 -6.42 17.58
C TYR A 157 4.30 -7.72 16.75
N TYR A 158 4.76 -7.69 15.50
CA TYR A 158 4.86 -8.87 14.65
C TYR A 158 5.71 -9.97 15.29
N ASN A 159 6.83 -9.60 15.90
CA ASN A 159 7.70 -10.53 16.62
C ASN A 159 7.02 -11.09 17.88
N GLN A 160 6.25 -10.30 18.62
CA GLN A 160 5.48 -10.82 19.76
C GLN A 160 4.42 -11.86 19.31
N LEU A 161 3.78 -11.66 18.14
CA LEU A 161 2.84 -12.64 17.59
C LEU A 161 3.52 -13.97 17.27
N TYR A 162 4.80 -14.00 16.92
CA TYR A 162 5.54 -15.25 16.72
C TYR A 162 5.61 -16.09 18.00
N PHE A 163 5.93 -15.46 19.14
CA PHE A 163 5.95 -16.15 20.43
C PHE A 163 4.54 -16.55 20.90
N LEU A 164 3.53 -15.75 20.57
CA LEU A 164 2.14 -16.06 20.91
C LEU A 164 1.63 -17.30 20.15
N ASP A 165 1.98 -17.42 18.87
CA ASP A 165 1.53 -18.52 18.00
C ASP A 165 2.03 -19.88 18.49
N SER A 166 3.32 -19.98 18.80
CA SER A 166 3.96 -21.23 19.22
C SER A 166 3.45 -21.75 20.57
N ARG A 167 2.82 -20.90 21.39
CA ARG A 167 2.38 -21.24 22.75
C ARG A 167 0.86 -21.31 22.89
N PHE A 168 0.14 -20.33 22.36
CA PHE A 168 -1.29 -20.13 22.69
C PHE A 168 -2.25 -20.47 21.55
N PHE A 169 -1.76 -20.77 20.34
CA PHE A 169 -2.59 -21.09 19.18
C PHE A 169 -2.27 -22.48 18.58
N PRO A 170 -2.34 -23.57 19.37
CA PRO A 170 -2.19 -24.91 18.81
C PRO A 170 -3.37 -25.21 17.87
N PRO A 171 -3.17 -26.00 16.79
CA PRO A 171 -4.24 -26.35 15.84
C PRO A 171 -5.46 -27.02 16.47
N THR A 172 -5.29 -27.61 17.65
CA THR A 172 -6.29 -28.40 18.38
C THR A 172 -7.18 -27.57 19.29
N LYS A 173 -6.82 -26.32 19.63
CA LYS A 173 -7.56 -25.48 20.58
C LYS A 173 -7.66 -24.04 20.09
N SER A 174 -8.88 -23.54 20.01
CA SER A 174 -9.16 -22.15 19.63
C SER A 174 -9.40 -21.30 20.87
N LEU A 175 -8.74 -20.14 20.94
CA LEU A 175 -9.00 -19.11 21.95
C LEU A 175 -10.41 -18.47 21.85
N GLY A 176 -11.19 -18.79 20.81
CA GLY A 176 -12.52 -18.21 20.60
C GLY A 176 -12.52 -16.74 20.17
N VAL A 177 -11.34 -16.14 19.99
CA VAL A 177 -11.16 -14.74 19.61
C VAL A 177 -11.18 -14.58 18.08
N PHE A 178 -11.73 -13.46 17.61
CA PHE A 178 -11.74 -13.08 16.20
C PHE A 178 -10.89 -11.82 15.97
N PHE A 179 -9.89 -11.95 15.10
CA PHE A 179 -9.11 -10.83 14.59
C PHE A 179 -9.88 -10.14 13.49
N HIS A 180 -10.13 -8.84 13.64
CA HIS A 180 -10.92 -8.04 12.71
C HIS A 180 -10.03 -7.04 11.99
N TRP A 181 -10.02 -7.07 10.66
CA TRP A 181 -9.26 -6.12 9.85
C TRP A 181 -10.12 -5.55 8.73
N TYR A 182 -9.82 -4.32 8.35
CA TYR A 182 -10.42 -3.66 7.20
C TYR A 182 -9.48 -3.78 6.00
N ASP A 183 -10.08 -4.04 4.84
CA ASP A 183 -9.38 -4.09 3.56
C ASP A 183 -8.73 -2.73 3.23
N SER A 184 -7.47 -2.75 2.80
CA SER A 184 -6.66 -1.55 2.61
C SER A 184 -7.08 -0.70 1.41
N LEU A 185 -7.94 -1.17 0.51
CA LEU A 185 -8.40 -0.38 -0.63
C LEU A 185 -9.89 -0.07 -0.51
N THR A 186 -10.70 -1.07 -0.15
CA THR A 186 -12.16 -0.99 -0.19
C THR A 186 -12.82 -0.74 1.17
N GLY A 187 -12.06 -0.83 2.26
CA GLY A 187 -12.61 -0.65 3.61
C GLY A 187 -13.57 -1.75 4.06
N VAL A 188 -13.71 -2.81 3.27
CA VAL A 188 -14.56 -3.96 3.59
C VAL A 188 -13.97 -4.70 4.80
N PRO A 189 -14.74 -4.90 5.89
CA PRO A 189 -14.29 -5.65 7.05
C PRO A 189 -14.19 -7.15 6.76
N SER A 190 -13.14 -7.78 7.28
CA SER A 190 -12.96 -9.22 7.31
C SER A 190 -12.54 -9.67 8.72
N HIS A 191 -12.88 -10.90 9.09
CA HIS A 191 -12.51 -11.45 10.38
C HIS A 191 -12.19 -12.94 10.32
N GLN A 192 -11.21 -13.37 11.10
CA GLN A 192 -10.82 -14.79 11.25
C GLN A 192 -10.32 -15.06 12.67
N ARG A 193 -10.41 -16.32 13.11
CA ARG A 193 -9.84 -16.75 14.39
C ARG A 193 -8.35 -17.08 14.33
N ALA A 194 -7.84 -17.37 13.13
CA ALA A 194 -6.46 -17.77 12.94
C ALA A 194 -5.52 -16.59 13.21
N LEU A 195 -4.51 -16.80 14.06
CA LEU A 195 -3.48 -15.79 14.36
C LEU A 195 -2.69 -15.39 13.10
N ALA A 196 -2.57 -16.31 12.13
CA ALA A 196 -1.99 -16.04 10.82
C ALA A 196 -2.63 -14.82 10.12
N PHE A 197 -3.93 -14.57 10.31
CA PHE A 197 -4.60 -13.39 9.74
C PHE A 197 -4.17 -12.08 10.39
N GLU A 198 -3.96 -12.07 11.71
CA GLU A 198 -3.38 -10.91 12.44
C GLU A 198 -1.95 -10.66 11.97
N LYS A 199 -1.11 -11.71 11.95
CA LYS A 199 0.29 -11.63 11.50
C LYS A 199 0.39 -11.10 10.07
N GLY A 200 -0.37 -11.69 9.14
CA GLY A 200 -0.38 -11.27 7.75
C GLY A 200 -0.82 -9.82 7.56
N SER A 201 -1.84 -9.38 8.33
CA SER A 201 -2.31 -8.00 8.26
C SER A 201 -1.30 -6.98 8.82
N VAL A 202 -0.55 -7.34 9.88
CA VAL A 202 0.55 -6.51 10.39
C VAL A 202 1.70 -6.45 9.38
N LEU A 203 2.05 -7.58 8.75
CA LEU A 203 3.07 -7.62 7.68
C LEU A 203 2.66 -6.78 6.47
N PHE A 204 1.39 -6.81 6.09
CA PHE A 204 0.86 -5.91 5.06
C PHE A 204 1.11 -4.44 5.44
N ASN A 205 0.85 -4.06 6.69
CA ASN A 205 1.09 -2.69 7.17
C ASN A 205 2.56 -2.30 7.17
N ILE A 206 3.48 -3.23 7.43
CA ILE A 206 4.93 -2.99 7.30
C ILE A 206 5.26 -2.67 5.83
N GLY A 207 4.77 -3.48 4.88
CA GLY A 207 4.94 -3.23 3.45
C GLY A 207 4.34 -1.89 3.02
N ALA A 208 3.11 -1.60 3.44
CA ALA A 208 2.43 -0.34 3.15
C ALA A 208 3.16 0.87 3.73
N LEU A 209 3.68 0.79 4.96
CA LEU A 209 4.45 1.88 5.57
C LEU A 209 5.76 2.15 4.82
N HIS A 210 6.44 1.11 4.33
CA HIS A 210 7.59 1.29 3.43
C HIS A 210 7.22 2.05 2.15
N THR A 211 6.05 1.82 1.56
CA THR A 211 5.62 2.59 0.38
C THR A 211 5.43 4.08 0.67
N GLN A 212 4.90 4.42 1.85
CA GLN A 212 4.71 5.79 2.29
C GLN A 212 6.06 6.48 2.57
N ILE A 213 7.02 5.75 3.16
CA ILE A 213 8.38 6.25 3.37
C ILE A 213 9.09 6.48 2.04
N GLY A 214 8.93 5.57 1.08
CA GLY A 214 9.51 5.69 -0.27
C GLY A 214 8.96 6.86 -1.06
N ALA A 215 7.64 7.07 -1.04
CA ALA A 215 6.98 8.19 -1.72
C ALA A 215 7.39 9.57 -1.17
N ARG A 216 7.81 9.64 0.09
CA ARG A 216 8.22 10.89 0.75
C ARG A 216 9.66 11.30 0.46
N GLN A 217 10.48 10.42 -0.10
CA GLN A 217 11.89 10.72 -0.33
C GLN A 217 12.06 11.82 -1.38
N ASP A 218 13.08 12.65 -1.19
CA ASP A 218 13.50 13.63 -2.19
C ASP A 218 14.19 12.92 -3.36
N ARG A 219 13.51 12.83 -4.50
CA ARG A 219 14.04 12.16 -5.69
C ARG A 219 14.91 13.05 -6.58
N ALA A 220 15.12 14.32 -6.21
CA ALA A 220 16.10 15.18 -6.86
C ALA A 220 17.54 14.93 -6.38
N SER A 221 17.71 14.18 -5.28
CA SER A 221 19.01 13.88 -4.70
C SER A 221 19.34 12.38 -4.71
N LEU A 222 20.62 12.04 -4.93
CA LEU A 222 21.09 10.65 -4.91
C LEU A 222 20.78 9.92 -3.58
N PRO A 223 20.96 10.54 -2.39
CA PRO A 223 20.60 9.89 -1.13
C PRO A 223 19.11 9.58 -1.02
N GLY A 224 18.23 10.48 -1.47
CA GLY A 224 16.79 10.25 -1.41
C GLY A 224 16.33 9.19 -2.42
N LEU A 225 16.90 9.16 -3.63
CA LEU A 225 16.66 8.07 -4.59
C LEU A 225 17.08 6.69 -4.05
N ASN A 226 18.25 6.60 -3.40
CA ASN A 226 18.69 5.35 -2.79
C ASN A 226 17.73 4.89 -1.67
N GLN A 227 17.27 5.83 -0.84
CA GLN A 227 16.27 5.54 0.20
C GLN A 227 14.93 5.11 -0.38
N ALA A 228 14.47 5.75 -1.48
CA ALA A 228 13.23 5.38 -2.15
C ALA A 228 13.32 3.97 -2.74
N ILE A 229 14.44 3.65 -3.41
CA ILE A 229 14.71 2.32 -3.96
C ILE A 229 14.66 1.27 -2.85
N ASP A 230 15.38 1.48 -1.75
CA ASP A 230 15.42 0.55 -0.62
C ASP A 230 14.02 0.35 0.00
N ALA A 231 13.28 1.44 0.21
CA ALA A 231 11.93 1.37 0.76
C ALA A 231 10.96 0.60 -0.14
N PHE A 232 10.89 0.89 -1.44
CA PHE A 232 10.01 0.15 -2.35
C PHE A 232 10.44 -1.30 -2.56
N GLN A 233 11.75 -1.61 -2.50
CA GLN A 233 12.24 -2.98 -2.50
C GLN A 233 11.79 -3.75 -1.26
N LYS A 234 11.89 -3.15 -0.06
CA LYS A 234 11.39 -3.74 1.18
C LYS A 234 9.88 -3.95 1.14
N ALA A 235 9.12 -3.01 0.59
CA ALA A 235 7.68 -3.17 0.38
C ALA A 235 7.36 -4.34 -0.56
N ALA A 236 8.05 -4.44 -1.71
CA ALA A 236 7.90 -5.56 -2.64
C ALA A 236 8.21 -6.91 -1.95
N GLY A 237 9.27 -6.96 -1.14
CA GLY A 237 9.65 -8.14 -0.37
C GLY A 237 8.57 -8.55 0.64
N ALA A 238 8.02 -7.59 1.39
CA ALA A 238 6.94 -7.85 2.34
C ALA A 238 5.68 -8.40 1.67
N PHE A 239 5.23 -7.80 0.56
CA PHE A 239 4.06 -8.30 -0.18
C PHE A 239 4.31 -9.66 -0.84
N ASN A 240 5.53 -9.91 -1.33
CA ASN A 240 5.86 -11.21 -1.91
C ASN A 240 5.90 -12.31 -0.84
N TYR A 241 6.48 -12.01 0.33
CA TYR A 241 6.46 -12.93 1.47
C TYR A 241 5.02 -13.22 1.93
N LEU A 242 4.17 -12.18 2.00
CA LEU A 242 2.76 -12.34 2.34
C LEU A 242 2.06 -13.29 1.35
N LYS A 243 2.30 -13.11 0.05
CA LYS A 243 1.73 -13.94 -1.03
C LYS A 243 2.14 -15.41 -0.92
N GLU A 244 3.38 -15.67 -0.53
CA GLU A 244 3.94 -17.04 -0.46
C GLU A 244 3.54 -17.78 0.83
N ASN A 245 3.33 -17.06 1.94
CA ASN A 245 3.17 -17.66 3.26
C ASN A 245 1.74 -17.53 3.86
N PHE A 246 0.88 -16.65 3.33
CA PHE A 246 -0.44 -16.35 3.90
C PHE A 246 -1.59 -16.49 2.87
N SER A 247 -1.73 -17.68 2.30
CA SER A 247 -2.65 -17.97 1.17
C SER A 247 -4.15 -17.98 1.50
N ASN A 248 -4.54 -18.11 2.78
CA ASN A 248 -5.94 -18.29 3.21
C ASN A 248 -6.57 -17.02 3.80
N ALA A 249 -6.04 -15.85 3.45
CA ALA A 249 -6.60 -14.59 3.91
C ALA A 249 -8.04 -14.38 3.38
N PRO A 250 -8.97 -13.88 4.23
CA PRO A 250 -10.36 -13.63 3.85
C PRO A 250 -10.55 -12.29 3.10
N SER A 251 -9.54 -11.42 3.10
CA SER A 251 -9.60 -10.07 2.55
C SER A 251 -8.96 -10.01 1.16
N LEU A 252 -9.54 -9.19 0.27
CA LEU A 252 -9.15 -9.13 -1.14
C LEU A 252 -7.77 -8.48 -1.34
N ASP A 253 -7.39 -7.53 -0.48
CA ASP A 253 -6.04 -6.91 -0.46
C ASP A 253 -4.91 -7.94 -0.29
N MET A 254 -5.19 -9.04 0.39
CA MET A 254 -4.24 -10.13 0.63
C MET A 254 -4.46 -11.33 -0.29
N SER A 255 -5.31 -11.20 -1.32
CA SER A 255 -5.43 -12.25 -2.34
C SER A 255 -4.15 -12.36 -3.17
N ALA A 256 -3.85 -13.55 -3.69
CA ALA A 256 -2.66 -13.78 -4.50
C ALA A 256 -2.55 -12.84 -5.71
N ALA A 257 -3.69 -12.51 -6.32
CA ALA A 257 -3.74 -11.59 -7.44
C ALA A 257 -3.43 -10.15 -7.05
N SER A 258 -4.07 -9.64 -5.98
CA SER A 258 -3.81 -8.31 -5.45
C SER A 258 -2.35 -8.17 -5.02
N LEU A 259 -1.80 -9.15 -4.30
CA LEU A 259 -0.41 -9.11 -3.87
C LEU A 259 0.57 -9.20 -5.04
N ASN A 260 0.30 -10.00 -6.07
CA ASN A 260 1.11 -10.00 -7.29
C ASN A 260 1.05 -8.63 -8.01
N MET A 261 -0.11 -7.99 -8.06
CA MET A 261 -0.25 -6.63 -8.60
C MET A 261 0.58 -5.63 -7.79
N LEU A 262 0.49 -5.66 -6.45
CA LEU A 262 1.23 -4.77 -5.56
C LEU A 262 2.74 -4.97 -5.68
N VAL A 263 3.23 -6.22 -5.73
CA VAL A 263 4.65 -6.53 -5.95
C VAL A 263 5.12 -5.93 -7.27
N ARG A 264 4.35 -6.09 -8.36
CA ARG A 264 4.70 -5.52 -9.67
C ARG A 264 4.73 -4.00 -9.63
N LEU A 265 3.76 -3.37 -8.96
CA LEU A 265 3.72 -1.92 -8.80
C LEU A 265 4.96 -1.42 -8.06
N MET A 266 5.34 -2.07 -6.95
CA MET A 266 6.55 -1.70 -6.20
C MET A 266 7.82 -1.84 -7.05
N VAL A 267 7.95 -2.93 -7.82
CA VAL A 267 9.07 -3.15 -8.74
C VAL A 267 9.13 -2.07 -9.83
N ALA A 268 7.98 -1.64 -10.35
CA ALA A 268 7.93 -0.58 -11.35
C ALA A 268 8.39 0.78 -10.76
N GLN A 269 7.95 1.12 -9.54
CA GLN A 269 8.43 2.33 -8.84
C GLN A 269 9.93 2.26 -8.52
N VAL A 270 10.47 1.08 -8.22
CA VAL A 270 11.92 0.88 -8.09
C VAL A 270 12.63 1.17 -9.42
N GLN A 271 12.12 0.68 -10.56
CA GLN A 271 12.73 0.96 -11.87
C GLN A 271 12.69 2.45 -12.21
N GLU A 272 11.60 3.15 -11.86
CA GLU A 272 11.51 4.60 -12.01
C GLU A 272 12.61 5.32 -11.22
N CYS A 273 12.77 5.01 -9.92
CA CYS A 273 13.84 5.60 -9.11
C CYS A 273 15.24 5.26 -9.65
N VAL A 274 15.46 4.05 -10.17
CA VAL A 274 16.73 3.66 -10.82
C VAL A 274 16.97 4.48 -12.08
N PHE A 275 15.94 4.70 -12.89
CA PHE A 275 16.03 5.55 -14.07
C PHE A 275 16.40 6.99 -13.71
N GLU A 276 15.73 7.58 -12.71
CA GLU A 276 16.04 8.93 -12.22
C GLU A 276 17.48 9.01 -11.68
N LYS A 277 17.91 7.98 -10.95
CA LYS A 277 19.28 7.88 -10.43
C LYS A 277 20.31 7.86 -11.55
N MET A 278 20.09 7.06 -12.60
CA MET A 278 21.02 7.01 -13.74
C MET A 278 21.02 8.33 -14.52
N THR A 279 19.88 9.01 -14.60
CA THR A 279 19.76 10.33 -15.22
C THR A 279 20.60 11.37 -14.46
N LEU A 280 20.54 11.39 -13.12
CA LEU A 280 21.39 12.28 -12.30
C LEU A 280 22.88 11.97 -12.44
N LEU A 281 23.24 10.69 -12.58
CA LEU A 281 24.62 10.24 -12.78
C LEU A 281 25.11 10.47 -14.22
N ARG A 282 24.26 10.95 -15.14
CA ARG A 282 24.54 11.06 -16.57
C ARG A 282 25.04 9.74 -17.18
N ALA A 283 24.51 8.62 -16.69
CA ALA A 283 24.83 7.27 -17.12
C ALA A 283 23.79 6.74 -18.13
N HIS A 284 24.06 5.59 -18.74
CA HIS A 284 23.07 4.90 -19.56
C HIS A 284 21.81 4.59 -18.75
N THR A 285 20.69 5.08 -19.27
CA THR A 285 19.39 5.07 -18.63
C THR A 285 18.57 3.87 -19.14
N PRO A 286 17.79 3.18 -18.28
CA PRO A 286 17.03 1.99 -18.67
C PRO A 286 15.54 2.29 -19.01
N GLN A 287 15.25 3.27 -19.87
CA GLN A 287 13.88 3.74 -20.17
C GLN A 287 12.95 2.62 -20.64
N GLU A 288 13.40 1.80 -21.59
CA GLU A 288 12.62 0.70 -22.17
C GLU A 288 12.20 -0.29 -21.09
N ARG A 289 13.09 -0.55 -20.13
CA ARG A 289 12.80 -1.44 -19.00
C ARG A 289 11.75 -0.83 -18.09
N THR A 290 11.84 0.46 -17.78
CA THR A 290 10.85 1.17 -16.94
C THR A 290 9.47 1.20 -17.60
N ALA A 291 9.41 1.47 -18.91
CA ALA A 291 8.16 1.40 -19.69
C ALA A 291 7.55 -0.01 -19.65
N TYR A 292 8.38 -1.03 -19.90
CA TYR A 292 7.94 -2.42 -19.90
C TYR A 292 7.36 -2.85 -18.55
N VAL A 293 8.03 -2.57 -17.43
CA VAL A 293 7.50 -2.96 -16.11
C VAL A 293 6.19 -2.26 -15.78
N TYR A 294 6.01 -0.98 -16.13
CA TYR A 294 4.72 -0.30 -15.94
C TYR A 294 3.63 -0.86 -16.84
N SER A 295 3.95 -1.25 -18.08
CA SER A 295 3.00 -1.92 -18.97
C SER A 295 2.48 -3.24 -18.37
N LEU A 296 3.35 -4.01 -17.71
CA LEU A 296 2.97 -5.24 -17.01
C LEU A 296 2.08 -4.97 -15.79
N VAL A 297 2.32 -3.87 -15.05
CA VAL A 297 1.45 -3.45 -13.95
C VAL A 297 0.07 -3.11 -14.49
N HIS A 298 -0.01 -2.30 -15.56
CA HIS A 298 -1.28 -1.93 -16.19
C HIS A 298 -2.06 -3.15 -16.68
N GLN A 299 -1.38 -4.09 -17.35
CA GLN A 299 -1.98 -5.36 -17.78
C GLN A 299 -2.51 -6.17 -16.59
N THR A 300 -1.85 -6.12 -15.43
CA THR A 300 -2.30 -6.82 -14.22
C THR A 300 -3.52 -6.12 -13.61
N MET A 301 -3.50 -4.79 -13.52
CA MET A 301 -4.60 -3.99 -12.98
C MET A 301 -5.87 -4.09 -13.82
N THR A 302 -5.76 -4.35 -15.12
CA THR A 302 -6.91 -4.49 -16.04
C THR A 302 -7.53 -5.89 -16.08
N GLN A 303 -6.94 -6.87 -15.38
CA GLN A 303 -7.51 -8.22 -15.28
C GLN A 303 -8.81 -8.22 -14.47
N ALA A 304 -9.79 -9.04 -14.86
CA ALA A 304 -11.15 -9.02 -14.30
C ALA A 304 -11.21 -9.13 -12.76
N HIS A 305 -10.27 -9.85 -12.15
CA HIS A 305 -10.24 -10.07 -10.70
C HIS A 305 -9.51 -8.95 -9.92
N VAL A 306 -8.93 -7.97 -10.61
CA VAL A 306 -8.22 -6.81 -10.01
C VAL A 306 -8.89 -5.49 -10.41
N LYS A 307 -9.43 -5.39 -11.62
CA LYS A 307 -9.92 -4.15 -12.25
C LYS A 307 -10.93 -3.39 -11.41
N ASP A 308 -11.92 -4.09 -10.85
CA ASP A 308 -13.00 -3.45 -10.07
C ASP A 308 -12.60 -3.25 -8.59
N TYR A 309 -11.39 -3.65 -8.23
CA TYR A 309 -10.87 -3.61 -6.86
C TYR A 309 -9.82 -2.51 -6.64
N VAL A 310 -9.03 -2.19 -7.67
CA VAL A 310 -7.99 -1.16 -7.61
C VAL A 310 -8.57 0.20 -8.01
N PRO A 311 -8.20 1.30 -7.31
CA PRO A 311 -8.66 2.64 -7.69
C PRO A 311 -8.39 2.97 -9.16
N PHE A 312 -9.36 3.59 -9.82
CA PHE A 312 -9.23 3.95 -11.23
C PHE A 312 -8.07 4.93 -11.48
N SER A 313 -7.83 5.83 -10.52
CA SER A 313 -6.73 6.79 -10.52
C SER A 313 -5.35 6.11 -10.61
N TRP A 314 -5.17 4.99 -9.91
CA TRP A 314 -3.91 4.23 -9.93
C TRP A 314 -3.69 3.57 -11.29
N THR A 315 -4.74 2.93 -11.83
CA THR A 315 -4.68 2.28 -13.15
C THR A 315 -4.33 3.31 -14.24
N THR A 316 -4.96 4.47 -14.20
CA THR A 316 -4.70 5.58 -15.13
C THR A 316 -3.26 6.10 -14.98
N MET A 317 -2.80 6.33 -13.76
CA MET A 317 -1.44 6.81 -13.49
C MET A 317 -0.37 5.83 -13.99
N VAL A 318 -0.54 4.53 -13.73
CA VAL A 318 0.36 3.49 -14.22
C VAL A 318 0.38 3.46 -15.75
N HIS A 319 -0.77 3.63 -16.40
CA HIS A 319 -0.84 3.70 -17.86
C HIS A 319 -0.08 4.90 -18.42
N VAL A 320 -0.31 6.09 -17.84
CA VAL A 320 0.41 7.32 -18.21
C VAL A 320 1.92 7.15 -18.03
N LYS A 321 2.36 6.58 -16.90
CA LYS A 321 3.79 6.29 -16.66
C LYS A 321 4.35 5.34 -17.72
N SER A 322 3.62 4.29 -18.09
CA SER A 322 4.02 3.36 -19.15
C SER A 322 4.26 4.07 -20.49
N GLU A 323 3.30 4.86 -20.96
CA GLU A 323 3.43 5.59 -22.24
C GLU A 323 4.49 6.69 -22.17
N HIS A 324 4.65 7.35 -21.02
CA HIS A 324 5.71 8.33 -20.82
C HIS A 324 7.11 7.74 -20.98
N PHE A 325 7.42 6.65 -20.24
CA PHE A 325 8.75 6.03 -20.32
C PHE A 325 9.03 5.44 -21.70
N LYS A 326 7.98 5.01 -22.42
CA LYS A 326 8.08 4.57 -23.82
C LYS A 326 8.37 5.74 -24.77
N ALA A 327 7.77 6.90 -24.56
CA ALA A 327 8.10 8.10 -25.32
C ALA A 327 9.57 8.52 -25.07
N LEU A 328 10.02 8.47 -23.81
CA LEU A 328 11.42 8.73 -23.47
C LEU A 328 12.36 7.73 -24.16
N SER A 329 12.06 6.43 -24.17
CA SER A 329 12.92 5.45 -24.85
C SER A 329 13.08 5.74 -26.33
N HIS A 330 11.99 6.08 -27.02
CA HIS A 330 12.03 6.49 -28.43
C HIS A 330 12.84 7.78 -28.65
N TYR A 331 12.71 8.75 -27.74
CA TYR A 331 13.49 9.99 -27.79
C TYR A 331 15.00 9.73 -27.68
N PHE A 332 15.44 8.96 -26.68
CA PHE A 332 16.87 8.65 -26.51
C PHE A 332 17.41 7.77 -27.64
N ALA A 333 16.61 6.85 -28.17
CA ALA A 333 16.97 6.09 -29.35
C ALA A 333 17.17 6.99 -30.58
N ALA A 334 16.30 7.99 -30.77
CA ALA A 334 16.43 8.95 -31.86
C ALA A 334 17.71 9.80 -31.72
N ILE A 335 18.04 10.28 -30.50
CA ILE A 335 19.30 11.01 -30.25
C ILE A 335 20.50 10.13 -30.59
N ALA A 336 20.54 8.90 -30.07
CA ALA A 336 21.66 8.00 -30.32
C ALA A 336 21.86 7.68 -31.81
N LEU A 337 20.77 7.60 -32.58
CA LEU A 337 20.82 7.43 -34.04
C LEU A 337 21.34 8.68 -34.75
N CYS A 338 20.96 9.87 -34.30
CA CYS A 338 21.47 11.14 -34.84
C CYS A 338 22.97 11.35 -34.56
N ASP A 339 23.46 10.86 -33.43
CA ASP A 339 24.87 10.98 -33.03
C ASP A 339 25.80 9.94 -33.70
N CYS A 340 25.26 8.99 -34.49
CA CYS A 340 26.06 8.01 -35.23
C CYS A 340 26.63 8.61 -36.55
N PRO A 341 27.96 8.80 -36.68
CA PRO A 341 28.55 9.27 -37.91
C PRO A 341 28.68 8.08 -38.87
N GLY A 342 27.68 7.87 -39.74
CA GLY A 342 27.85 6.87 -40.80
C GLY A 342 26.70 6.56 -41.75
N LYS A 343 25.42 6.52 -41.36
CA LYS A 343 24.34 6.08 -42.27
C LYS A 343 22.95 6.67 -41.93
N CYS A 344 22.55 7.65 -42.76
CA CYS A 344 21.22 7.95 -43.34
C CYS A 344 19.92 8.15 -42.52
N TYR A 345 19.07 9.01 -43.10
CA TYR A 345 17.63 9.31 -42.91
C TYR A 345 17.23 10.27 -41.76
N SER A 346 17.47 11.56 -42.02
CA SER A 346 17.12 12.69 -41.15
C SER A 346 15.62 13.01 -41.04
N SER A 347 14.71 12.28 -41.70
CA SER A 347 13.26 12.56 -41.66
C SER A 347 12.43 11.55 -40.86
N GLU A 348 12.80 10.27 -40.82
CA GLU A 348 11.96 9.21 -40.23
C GLU A 348 12.14 9.06 -38.72
N ALA A 349 13.36 9.21 -38.20
CA ALA A 349 13.64 9.12 -36.76
C ALA A 349 13.01 10.29 -35.96
N ALA A 350 13.08 11.51 -36.51
CA ALA A 350 12.45 12.69 -35.93
C ALA A 350 10.90 12.62 -36.00
N ALA A 351 10.35 12.10 -37.10
CA ALA A 351 8.91 11.91 -37.26
C ALA A 351 8.34 10.83 -36.31
N CYS A 352 9.12 9.79 -35.99
CA CYS A 352 8.69 8.74 -35.07
C CYS A 352 8.64 9.23 -33.61
N SER A 353 9.63 10.01 -33.19
CA SER A 353 9.64 10.71 -31.89
C SER A 353 8.46 11.69 -31.77
N ALA A 354 8.25 12.54 -32.78
CA ALA A 354 7.15 13.51 -32.78
C ALA A 354 5.77 12.85 -32.79
N LYS A 355 5.56 11.74 -33.51
CA LYS A 355 4.28 11.00 -33.52
C LYS A 355 3.96 10.36 -32.18
N CYS A 356 4.94 9.76 -31.49
CA CYS A 356 4.72 9.20 -30.16
C CYS A 356 4.38 10.29 -29.13
N TRP A 357 5.07 11.43 -29.18
CA TRP A 357 4.76 12.59 -28.34
C TRP A 357 3.39 13.18 -28.63
N LEU A 358 3.02 13.33 -29.91
CA LEU A 358 1.68 13.78 -30.30
C LEU A 358 0.59 12.82 -29.86
N HIS A 359 0.83 11.51 -29.80
CA HIS A 359 -0.15 10.53 -29.33
C HIS A 359 -0.37 10.62 -27.80
N VAL A 360 0.71 10.82 -27.03
CA VAL A 360 0.63 11.05 -25.57
C VAL A 360 -0.07 12.38 -25.26
N VAL A 361 0.28 13.45 -26.00
CA VAL A 361 -0.34 14.78 -25.85
C VAL A 361 -1.80 14.78 -26.32
N ALA A 362 -2.15 14.13 -27.43
CA ALA A 362 -3.51 14.02 -27.95
C ALA A 362 -4.43 13.21 -27.02
N TRP A 363 -3.91 12.18 -26.36
CA TRP A 363 -4.67 11.42 -25.36
C TRP A 363 -4.89 12.23 -24.07
N CYS A 364 -3.87 12.95 -23.59
CA CYS A 364 -4.03 13.88 -22.46
C CYS A 364 -4.96 15.06 -22.77
N LEU A 365 -5.08 15.44 -24.05
CA LEU A 365 -5.98 16.50 -24.54
C LEU A 365 -7.42 16.03 -24.79
N GLY A 366 -7.70 14.73 -24.74
CA GLY A 366 -9.04 14.20 -24.89
C GLY A 366 -9.66 14.39 -26.28
N GLU A 367 -9.36 13.50 -27.22
CA GLU A 367 -10.35 13.16 -28.25
C GLU A 367 -11.35 12.15 -27.66
N ASN A 368 -12.34 12.68 -26.95
CA ASN A 368 -13.58 11.97 -26.64
C ASN A 368 -14.67 12.54 -27.58
N PRO A 369 -15.17 11.80 -28.59
CA PRO A 369 -16.10 12.31 -29.60
C PRO A 369 -17.55 12.47 -29.10
N CYS A 370 -17.76 12.71 -27.81
CA CYS A 370 -19.08 13.00 -27.26
C CYS A 370 -18.98 14.11 -26.22
N GLY A 371 -19.18 15.34 -26.68
CA GLY A 371 -19.33 16.48 -25.79
C GLY A 371 -20.62 16.33 -24.98
N GLN A 372 -20.50 16.18 -23.66
CA GLN A 372 -21.36 16.80 -22.65
C GLN A 372 -20.98 16.36 -21.22
N LEU A 373 -20.74 17.37 -20.36
CA LEU A 373 -20.92 17.39 -18.89
C LEU A 373 -19.87 16.62 -18.05
N PRO A 374 -19.89 16.64 -16.70
CA PRO A 374 -19.57 17.73 -15.76
C PRO A 374 -18.49 17.28 -14.71
N TRP A 375 -17.44 16.57 -15.14
CA TRP A 375 -16.53 15.77 -14.30
C TRP A 375 -15.17 16.43 -13.97
N ALA A 376 -14.97 17.71 -14.28
CA ALA A 376 -13.72 18.44 -14.02
C ALA A 376 -13.35 18.57 -12.51
N SER A 377 -14.18 18.10 -11.59
CA SER A 377 -13.96 18.18 -10.14
C SER A 377 -13.42 16.91 -9.46
N GLN A 378 -13.33 15.76 -10.14
CA GLN A 378 -12.99 14.47 -9.48
C GLN A 378 -11.72 13.76 -9.99
N GLY A 379 -10.89 14.44 -10.77
CA GLY A 379 -9.57 13.94 -11.18
C GLY A 379 -8.67 15.03 -11.79
N GLY A 380 -9.06 16.30 -11.60
CA GLY A 380 -8.45 17.45 -12.26
C GLY A 380 -6.99 17.64 -11.88
N GLU A 381 -6.58 17.34 -10.66
CA GLU A 381 -5.19 17.52 -10.20
C GLU A 381 -4.23 16.48 -10.80
N VAL A 382 -4.65 15.22 -10.96
CA VAL A 382 -3.80 14.16 -11.55
C VAL A 382 -3.64 14.37 -13.06
N LEU A 383 -4.72 14.76 -13.74
CA LEU A 383 -4.68 15.10 -15.16
C LEU A 383 -3.94 16.42 -15.41
N ALA A 384 -4.13 17.45 -14.56
CA ALA A 384 -3.40 18.71 -14.66
C ALA A 384 -1.92 18.56 -14.30
N ALA A 385 -1.56 17.71 -13.34
CA ALA A 385 -0.16 17.37 -13.03
C ALA A 385 0.48 16.61 -14.20
N GLY A 386 -0.21 15.64 -14.78
CA GLY A 386 0.24 14.97 -16.01
C GLY A 386 0.41 15.95 -17.19
N TYR A 387 -0.53 16.89 -17.35
CA TYR A 387 -0.53 17.88 -18.43
C TYR A 387 0.56 18.96 -18.25
N ALA A 388 0.67 19.55 -17.06
CA ALA A 388 1.70 20.52 -16.71
C ALA A 388 3.10 19.90 -16.82
N TRP A 389 3.24 18.62 -16.49
CA TRP A 389 4.50 17.90 -16.59
C TRP A 389 4.88 17.48 -18.02
N LEU A 390 3.90 17.14 -18.87
CA LEU A 390 4.13 16.97 -20.31
C LEU A 390 4.58 18.29 -20.96
N CYS A 391 3.99 19.42 -20.58
CA CYS A 391 4.42 20.76 -21.03
C CYS A 391 5.83 21.13 -20.52
N TRP A 392 6.19 20.76 -19.28
CA TRP A 392 7.53 20.99 -18.73
C TRP A 392 8.61 20.11 -19.38
N SER A 393 8.31 18.84 -19.65
CA SER A 393 9.22 17.92 -20.35
C SER A 393 9.61 18.45 -21.73
N TRP A 394 8.72 19.18 -22.41
CA TRP A 394 9.01 19.83 -23.68
C TRP A 394 9.97 21.03 -23.53
N ALA A 395 9.88 21.77 -22.41
CA ALA A 395 10.73 22.94 -22.14
C ALA A 395 12.18 22.57 -21.77
N TYR A 396 12.42 21.41 -21.16
CA TYR A 396 13.76 20.94 -20.78
C TYR A 396 14.58 20.32 -21.94
N VAL A 397 13.95 20.10 -23.10
CA VAL A 397 14.50 19.36 -24.26
C VAL A 397 14.97 20.29 -25.40
N ALA A 398 14.84 21.61 -25.26
CA ALA A 398 15.45 22.57 -26.20
C ALA A 398 16.96 22.76 -25.91
N PRO A 399 17.83 22.84 -26.93
CA PRO A 399 19.18 22.30 -26.89
C PRO A 399 20.23 23.21 -26.22
N GLY A 400 21.20 22.58 -25.54
CA GLY A 400 22.41 23.23 -25.04
C GLY A 400 23.49 22.23 -24.56
N SER A 401 24.37 21.84 -25.49
CA SER A 401 25.74 21.30 -25.32
C SER A 401 26.00 19.89 -24.73
N GLN A 402 26.49 19.02 -25.64
CA GLN A 402 27.69 18.15 -25.62
C GLN A 402 28.00 17.27 -24.40
N LEU A 403 28.15 15.94 -24.61
CA LEU A 403 28.97 15.05 -23.79
C LEU A 403 29.44 13.77 -24.53
N GLU A 404 30.70 13.41 -24.25
CA GLU A 404 31.57 12.33 -24.77
C GLU A 404 31.18 10.89 -24.32
N PRO A 405 31.73 9.82 -24.96
CA PRO A 405 31.22 8.44 -24.81
C PRO A 405 32.05 7.54 -23.87
N GLY A 406 31.39 6.55 -23.20
CA GLY A 406 32.12 5.53 -22.44
C GLY A 406 31.33 4.39 -21.76
N ARG A 407 30.93 3.38 -22.56
CA ARG A 407 30.77 1.91 -22.31
C ARG A 407 30.17 1.32 -21.02
N GLY A 408 29.15 0.48 -21.25
CA GLY A 408 29.08 -0.93 -20.82
C GLY A 408 28.43 -1.23 -19.46
N MET A 409 27.27 -1.90 -19.45
CA MET A 409 26.57 -2.28 -18.21
C MET A 409 26.07 -3.73 -18.22
N GLN A 410 26.36 -4.46 -17.13
CA GLN A 410 25.84 -5.78 -16.77
C GLN A 410 24.55 -5.67 -15.94
N PRO A 411 23.70 -6.73 -15.88
CA PRO A 411 22.45 -6.69 -15.13
C PRO A 411 22.69 -6.82 -13.62
N MET A 412 22.10 -5.93 -12.82
CA MET A 412 22.12 -6.04 -11.35
C MET A 412 20.78 -5.60 -10.77
N ILE A 413 19.87 -6.56 -10.55
CA ILE A 413 18.82 -6.45 -9.54
C ILE A 413 18.66 -7.82 -8.90
N SER A 414 19.11 -7.95 -7.66
CA SER A 414 18.70 -9.04 -6.76
C SER A 414 17.48 -8.55 -6.01
N ILE A 415 16.39 -9.32 -6.05
CA ILE A 415 15.29 -9.15 -5.09
C ILE A 415 15.91 -9.44 -3.72
N CYS A 416 15.92 -8.48 -2.81
CA CYS A 416 16.34 -8.72 -1.44
C CYS A 416 15.35 -9.72 -0.83
N ALA A 417 15.82 -10.93 -0.54
CA ALA A 417 15.10 -11.84 0.33
C ALA A 417 14.98 -11.15 1.70
N VAL A 418 13.75 -11.05 2.21
CA VAL A 418 13.51 -10.80 3.63
C VAL A 418 14.03 -12.04 4.35
N THR A 419 15.33 -12.06 4.65
CA THR A 419 15.96 -13.15 5.40
C THR A 419 15.82 -12.86 6.89
N ASP A 420 15.75 -13.93 7.68
CA ASP A 420 15.84 -13.98 9.15
C ASP A 420 17.02 -13.17 9.76
N ALA A 421 17.88 -12.55 8.96
CA ALA A 421 18.97 -11.71 9.40
C ALA A 421 18.51 -10.44 10.13
N GLN A 422 17.36 -9.86 9.78
CA GLN A 422 16.79 -8.72 10.53
C GLN A 422 16.23 -9.14 11.90
N ALA A 423 15.88 -10.42 12.08
CA ALA A 423 15.47 -10.97 13.38
C ALA A 423 16.64 -11.16 14.36
N LYS A 424 17.89 -11.18 13.88
CA LYS A 424 19.08 -11.35 14.75
C LYS A 424 19.54 -10.05 15.44
N GLN A 425 19.09 -8.88 14.98
CA GLN A 425 19.59 -7.59 15.49
C GLN A 425 18.80 -7.04 16.69
N PHE A 426 17.71 -7.70 17.10
CA PHE A 426 16.92 -7.35 18.28
C PHE A 426 16.89 -8.50 19.29
N ARG A 427 18.02 -8.71 19.97
CA ARG A 427 18.09 -9.56 21.17
C ARG A 427 17.91 -8.76 22.47
N VAL A 428 17.21 -7.63 22.42
CA VAL A 428 17.02 -6.72 23.56
C VAL A 428 15.53 -6.39 23.71
N ARG A 429 14.78 -7.35 24.26
CA ARG A 429 13.57 -7.22 25.12
C ARG A 429 12.78 -8.54 25.16
N GLN A 430 13.41 -9.60 25.66
CA GLN A 430 12.68 -10.79 26.15
C GLN A 430 12.09 -10.50 27.54
N ARG A 431 11.08 -9.62 27.64
CA ARG A 431 10.43 -9.33 28.94
C ARG A 431 8.99 -9.81 29.08
N ILE A 432 8.28 -10.08 27.99
CA ILE A 432 6.86 -10.44 28.08
C ILE A 432 6.67 -11.94 28.38
N TRP A 433 7.55 -12.81 27.88
CA TRP A 433 7.32 -14.27 27.92
C TRP A 433 8.47 -15.08 28.55
N GLY A 434 9.47 -14.38 29.09
CA GLY A 434 10.69 -14.95 29.66
C GLY A 434 10.56 -15.44 31.10
N ARG A 435 9.48 -15.09 31.83
CA ARG A 435 9.30 -15.50 33.23
C ARG A 435 8.59 -16.83 33.45
N ALA A 436 8.00 -17.41 32.41
CA ALA A 436 7.53 -18.80 32.43
C ALA A 436 8.62 -19.81 32.00
N ALA A 437 9.81 -19.34 31.60
CA ALA A 437 10.83 -20.16 30.94
C ALA A 437 11.92 -20.73 31.89
N ASP A 438 12.03 -20.25 33.12
CA ASP A 438 13.07 -20.73 34.06
C ASP A 438 12.66 -21.98 34.86
N ALA A 439 11.49 -22.57 34.58
CA ALA A 439 11.07 -23.82 35.18
C ALA A 439 10.69 -24.84 34.07
N ARG A 440 11.69 -25.66 33.67
CA ARG A 440 11.57 -26.92 32.89
C ARG A 440 11.86 -26.89 31.38
N CYS A 441 12.88 -26.16 30.93
CA CYS A 441 13.53 -26.44 29.63
C CYS A 441 14.56 -27.59 29.66
N ASP A 442 14.67 -28.32 30.77
CA ASP A 442 15.34 -29.63 30.82
C ASP A 442 14.28 -30.73 30.80
N LEU A 443 13.75 -31.07 29.62
CA LEU A 443 13.28 -32.42 29.27
C LEU A 443 12.64 -32.40 27.88
N TRP A 444 13.34 -33.09 26.97
CA TRP A 444 12.96 -33.59 25.65
C TRP A 444 13.37 -32.75 24.44
N CYS A 445 14.36 -33.32 23.74
CA CYS A 445 14.90 -32.97 22.43
C CYS A 445 13.85 -32.88 21.32
#